data_AF-A0A351JWR2-F1
#
_entry.id   AF-A0A351JWR2-F1
#
_cell.length_a   1.000
_cell.length_b   1.000
_cell.length_c   1.000
_cell.angle_alpha   90.00
_cell.angle_beta   90.00
_cell.angle_gamma   90.00
#
_symmetry.space_group_name_H-M   'P 1'
#
loop_
_entity.id
_entity.type
_entity.pdbx_description
1 polymer ?
#
loop_
_entity_poly.entity_id
_entity_poly.type
_entity_poly.pdbx_seq_one_letter_code
_entity_poly.pdbx_strand_id
1 'polypeptide(L)' 'MYQIYVDDSRDGHLCVFSALAVFSDRWREAFSMVRQFRRDLRDRDGIPVHTEFHAWKFVSGRGRLGERIVPKVRRC' A
#
# COMPACT_ATOMS: atom_id res chain seq x y z
N MET A 1 -12.79 17.62 12.06
CA MET A 1 -11.59 17.01 12.69
C MET A 1 -10.95 16.09 11.66
N TYR A 2 -9.62 15.97 11.66
CA TYR A 2 -8.88 15.07 10.77
C TYR A 2 -8.18 13.99 11.60
N GLN A 3 -8.12 12.78 11.04
CA GLN A 3 -7.10 11.80 11.40
C GLN A 3 -5.91 11.99 10.49
N ILE A 4 -4.74 12.18 11.08
CA ILE A 4 -3.50 12.45 10.34
C ILE A 4 -2.54 11.31 10.63
N TYR A 5 -2.06 10.69 9.55
CA TYR A 5 -0.95 9.76 9.56
C TYR A 5 0.28 10.46 8.99
N VAL A 6 1.42 10.34 9.65
CA VAL A 6 2.70 10.87 9.18
C VAL A 6 3.70 9.74 9.23
N ASP A 7 4.50 9.61 8.18
CA ASP A 7 5.54 8.60 8.05
C ASP A 7 6.77 9.18 7.38
N ASP A 8 7.93 8.64 7.75
CA ASP A 8 9.19 8.97 7.12
C ASP A 8 9.84 7.71 6.54
N SER A 9 10.32 7.82 5.30
CA SER A 9 11.04 6.76 4.62
C SER A 9 12.41 7.28 4.24
N ARG A 10 13.46 6.56 4.64
CA ARG A 10 14.85 7.00 4.47
C ARG A 10 15.77 5.88 4.03
N ASP A 11 16.83 6.25 3.31
CA ASP A 11 18.01 5.44 3.05
C ASP A 11 19.29 6.23 3.42
N GLY A 12 20.46 5.80 2.92
CA GLY A 12 21.74 6.47 3.21
C GLY A 12 21.89 7.86 2.58
N HIS A 13 21.02 8.27 1.66
CA HIS A 13 21.15 9.49 0.86
C HIS A 13 19.89 10.36 0.85
N LEU A 14 18.70 9.75 0.95
CA LEU A 14 17.41 10.41 0.83
C LEU A 14 16.54 10.13 2.05
N CYS A 15 15.83 11.16 2.51
CA CYS A 15 14.79 11.05 3.51
C CYS A 15 13.53 11.75 2.96
N VAL A 16 12.42 11.02 2.94
CA VAL A 16 11.12 11.49 2.43
C VAL A 16 10.13 11.45 3.57
N PHE A 17 9.48 12.58 3.83
CA PHE A 17 8.37 12.68 4.76
C PHE A 17 7.05 12.70 3.98
N SER A 18 6.08 11.92 4.45
CA SER A 18 4.75 11.88 3.87
C SER A 18 3.70 12.02 4.96
N ALA A 19 2.57 12.63 4.60
CA ALA A 19 1.43 12.76 5.50
C ALA A 19 0.13 12.49 4.73
N LEU A 20 -0.79 11.80 5.39
CA LEU A 20 -2.14 11.54 4.91
C LEU A 20 -3.14 12.10 5.93
N ALA A 21 -3.96 13.04 5.51
CA ALA A 21 -5.05 13.58 6.31
C ALA A 21 -6.39 13.05 5.78
N VAL A 22 -7.19 12.44 6.65
CA VAL A 22 -8.54 11.94 6.34
C VAL A 22 -9.51 12.61 7.30
N PHE A 23 -10.62 13.15 6.79
CA PHE A 23 -11.67 13.66 7.66
C PHE A 23 -12.18 12.55 8.58
N SER A 24 -12.32 12.84 9.88
CA SER A 24 -12.65 11.81 10.88
C SER A 24 -13.98 11.10 10.61
N ASP A 25 -14.96 11.78 10.03
CA ASP A 25 -16.26 11.24 9.62
C ASP A 25 -16.16 10.30 8.40
N ARG A 26 -15.13 10.45 7.57
CA ARG A 26 -14.85 9.59 6.39
C ARG A 26 -13.88 8.44 6.67
N TRP A 27 -13.37 8.33 7.90
CA TRP A 27 -12.38 7.31 8.25
C TRP A 27 -12.84 5.89 7.90
N ARG A 28 -14.11 5.55 8.19
CA ARG A 28 -14.67 4.22 7.93
C ARG A 28 -14.65 3.88 6.43
N GLU A 29 -14.99 4.84 5.58
CA GLU A 29 -15.00 4.68 4.13
C GLU A 29 -13.57 4.51 3.60
N ALA A 30 -12.66 5.40 4.01
CA ALA A 30 -11.25 5.34 3.65
C ALA A 30 -10.62 3.98 4.02
N PHE A 31 -10.84 3.52 5.25
CA PHE A 31 -10.34 2.23 5.70
C PHE A 31 -10.95 1.05 4.92
N SER A 32 -12.24 1.13 4.58
CA SER A 32 -12.91 0.10 3.78
C SER A 32 -12.32 -0.02 2.38
N MET A 33 -11.99 1.11 1.74
CA MET A 33 -11.30 1.12 0.44
C MET A 33 -9.94 0.43 0.51
N VAL A 34 -9.12 0.75 1.53
CA VAL A 34 -7.81 0.10 1.73
C VAL A 34 -7.97 -1.41 1.98
N ARG A 35 -8.92 -1.81 2.83
CA ARG A 35 -9.21 -3.23 3.10
C ARG A 35 -9.63 -3.97 1.84
N GLN A 36 -10.49 -3.36 1.02
CA GLN A 36 -10.94 -3.97 -0.23
C GLN A 36 -9.78 -4.08 -1.22
N PHE A 37 -8.96 -3.05 -1.37
CA PHE A 37 -7.76 -3.09 -2.19
C PHE A 37 -6.82 -4.24 -1.80
N ARG A 38 -6.58 -4.45 -0.50
CA ARG A 38 -5.77 -5.56 0.00
C ARG A 38 -6.38 -6.94 -0.29
N ARG A 39 -7.71 -7.07 -0.25
CA ARG A 39 -8.42 -8.30 -0.63
C ARG A 39 -8.29 -8.57 -2.12
N ASP A 40 -8.46 -7.54 -2.94
CA ASP A 40 -8.34 -7.65 -4.40
C ASP A 40 -6.93 -8.11 -4.81
N LEU A 41 -5.88 -7.59 -4.16
CA LEU A 41 -4.50 -8.05 -4.38
C LEU A 41 -4.31 -9.52 -4.01
N ARG A 42 -4.94 -10.00 -2.93
CA ARG A 42 -4.91 -11.43 -2.59
C ARG A 42 -5.62 -12.26 -3.65
N ASP A 43 -6.83 -11.88 -4.01
CA ASP A 43 -7.70 -12.69 -4.87
C ASP A 43 -7.17 -12.75 -6.32
N ARG A 44 -6.72 -11.61 -6.84
CA ARG A 44 -6.24 -11.48 -8.22
C ARG A 44 -4.76 -11.85 -8.34
N ASP A 45 -3.93 -11.33 -7.45
CA ASP A 45 -2.47 -11.35 -7.59
C ASP A 45 -1.78 -12.32 -6.63
N GLY A 46 -2.53 -13.04 -5.79
CA GLY A 46 -1.98 -14.01 -4.84
C GLY A 46 -1.06 -13.37 -3.80
N ILE A 47 -1.26 -12.09 -3.49
CA ILE A 47 -0.51 -11.34 -2.48
C ILE A 47 -1.27 -11.41 -1.16
N PRO A 48 -0.79 -12.17 -0.15
CA PRO A 48 -1.52 -12.31 1.11
C PRO A 48 -1.74 -10.96 1.82
N VAL A 49 -2.89 -10.81 2.47
CA VAL A 49 -3.24 -9.57 3.18
C VAL A 49 -2.24 -9.22 4.29
N HIS A 50 -1.66 -10.24 4.93
CA HIS A 50 -0.67 -10.10 6.00
C HIS A 50 0.76 -9.85 5.49
N THR A 51 1.00 -9.93 4.18
CA THR A 51 2.32 -9.61 3.62
C THR A 51 2.60 -8.12 3.78
N GLU A 52 3.75 -7.79 4.36
CA GLU A 52 4.26 -6.42 4.40
C GLU A 52 4.40 -5.88 2.97
N PHE A 53 3.66 -4.81 2.68
CA PHE A 53 3.46 -4.34 1.32
C PHE A 53 4.16 -3.02 1.07
N HIS A 54 5.43 -3.08 0.69
CA HIS A 54 6.14 -1.89 0.24
C HIS A 54 5.75 -1.55 -1.19
N ALA A 55 5.19 -0.35 -1.40
CA ALA A 55 4.75 0.10 -2.71
C ALA A 55 5.85 0.02 -3.78
N TRP A 56 7.11 0.39 -3.44
CA TRP A 56 8.22 0.33 -4.39
C TRP A 56 8.54 -1.09 -4.86
N LYS A 57 8.42 -2.09 -3.97
CA LYS A 57 8.59 -3.52 -4.33
C LYS A 57 7.54 -3.91 -5.36
N PHE A 58 6.27 -3.54 -5.11
CA PHE A 58 5.16 -3.82 -6.03
C PHE A 58 5.35 -3.15 -7.40
N VAL A 59 5.58 -1.84 -7.42
CA VAL A 59 5.72 -1.04 -8.66
C VAL A 59 6.91 -1.53 -9.50
N SER A 60 8.05 -1.79 -8.86
CA SER A 60 9.26 -2.31 -9.56
C SER A 60 9.18 -3.79 -9.92
N GLY A 61 8.17 -4.52 -9.41
CA GLY A 61 8.09 -5.99 -9.53
C GLY A 61 9.17 -6.74 -8.76
N ARG A 62 9.74 -6.11 -7.73
CA ARG A 62 10.74 -6.70 -6.83
C ARG A 62 10.07 -7.19 -5.55
N GLY A 63 10.79 -8.02 -4.79
CA GLY A 63 10.27 -8.63 -3.58
C GLY A 63 9.19 -9.65 -3.95
N ARG A 64 9.38 -10.92 -3.56
CA ARG A 64 8.37 -11.94 -3.80
C ARG A 64 7.16 -11.66 -2.89
N LEU A 65 6.27 -10.77 -3.33
CA LEU A 65 5.10 -10.29 -2.57
C LEU A 65 3.98 -11.33 -2.49
N GLY A 66 3.99 -12.29 -3.41
CA GLY A 66 3.00 -13.34 -3.51
C GLY A 66 3.48 -14.49 -4.37
N GLU A 67 2.59 -15.44 -4.61
CA GLU A 67 2.87 -16.64 -5.41
C GLU A 67 2.79 -16.38 -6.91
N ARG A 68 2.01 -15.37 -7.32
CA ARG A 68 1.76 -15.07 -8.74
C ARG A 68 2.61 -13.90 -9.21
N ILE A 69 2.99 -13.95 -10.48
CA ILE A 69 3.65 -12.82 -11.15
C ILE A 69 2.60 -11.75 -11.41
N VAL A 70 2.82 -10.53 -10.89
CA VAL A 70 2.00 -9.37 -11.21
C VAL A 70 2.52 -8.72 -12.49
N PRO A 71 1.77 -8.66 -13.61
CA PRO A 71 2.24 -8.05 -14.85
C PRO A 71 2.49 -6.54 -14.70
N LYS A 72 3.41 -5.98 -15.49
CA LYS A 72 3.79 -4.54 -15.41
C LYS A 72 2.58 -3.60 -15.51
N VAL A 73 1.63 -3.90 -16.41
CA VAL A 73 0.39 -3.11 -16.62
C VAL A 73 -0.54 -3.06 -15.40
N ARG A 74 -0.32 -3.91 -14.40
CA ARG A 74 -1.13 -3.96 -13.17
C ARG A 74 -0.43 -3.42 -11.94
N ARG A 75 0.82 -2.94 -12.08
CA ARG A 75 1.63 -2.44 -10.97
C ARG A 75 1.38 -0.95 -10.67
N CYS A 76 0.68 -0.25 -11.56
CA CYS A 76 0.28 1.15 -11.49
C CYS A 76 -0.67 1.46 -12.66
#